data_AF-X8CPF3-F1
#
_entry.id   AF-X8CPF3-F1
#
_cell.length_a   1.000
_cell.length_b   1.000
_cell.length_c   1.000
_cell.angle_alpha   90.00
_cell.angle_beta   90.00
_cell.angle_gamma   90.00
#
_symmetry.space_group_name_H-M   'P 1'
#
loop_
_entity.id
_entity.type
_entity.pdbx_description
1 polymer ?
#
loop_
_entity_poly.entity_id
_entity_poly.type
_entity_poly.pdbx_seq_one_letter_code
_entity_poly.pdbx_strand_id
1 'polypeptide(L)'
;MKVMAQLAMVMNLDKCIGCHTCSVTCKQAWTNRSGTEYVWFNNVETRPGQGYPRTYEDQERWRGGWIRDKKGRLRLRDGGRIQKLLRIFANPKLPVLGDYYEPWTYDYENLTTAPAGDTFPTAAPRSAISGEPMKVSWGPNWDDNLAGSSEILAGTRS
;
A
#
# COMPACT_ATOMS: atom_id res chain seq x y z
N MET A 1 3.54 -9.03 39.40
CA MET A 1 4.28 -9.48 38.20
C MET A 1 3.36 -10.41 37.41
N LYS A 2 3.13 -10.14 36.13
CA LYS A 2 2.27 -10.96 35.27
C LYS A 2 3.11 -11.47 34.10
N VAL A 3 3.47 -12.76 34.13
CA VAL A 3 4.26 -13.39 33.07
C VAL A 3 3.37 -13.57 31.83
N MET A 4 3.88 -13.16 30.67
CA MET A 4 3.22 -13.31 29.36
C MET A 4 4.25 -13.77 28.34
N ALA A 5 3.81 -14.45 27.29
CA ALA A 5 4.65 -14.89 26.17
C ALA A 5 4.14 -14.30 24.86
N GLN A 6 5.07 -13.96 23.95
CA GLN A 6 4.79 -13.40 22.63
C GLN A 6 5.77 -13.96 21.61
N LEU A 7 5.27 -14.39 20.45
CA LEU A 7 6.10 -14.75 19.31
C LEU A 7 6.66 -13.46 18.68
N ALA A 8 7.97 -13.43 18.44
CA ALA A 8 8.68 -12.31 17.84
C ALA A 8 9.35 -12.75 16.52
N MET A 9 9.66 -11.76 15.68
CA MET A 9 10.31 -11.97 14.38
C MET A 9 11.52 -11.05 14.27
N VAL A 10 12.58 -11.54 13.62
CA VAL A 10 13.76 -10.75 13.27
C VAL A 10 13.99 -10.86 11.76
N MET A 11 14.16 -9.72 11.10
CA MET A 11 14.50 -9.64 9.68
C MET A 11 15.93 -9.13 9.54
N ASN A 12 16.82 -9.94 8.98
CA ASN A 12 18.19 -9.52 8.70
C ASN A 12 18.26 -8.80 7.35
N LEU A 13 18.37 -7.47 7.39
CA LEU A 13 18.39 -6.63 6.18
C LEU A 13 19.67 -6.82 5.34
N ASP A 14 20.78 -7.27 5.93
CA ASP A 14 22.01 -7.60 5.20
C ASP A 14 21.84 -8.82 4.27
N LYS A 15 20.90 -9.71 4.62
CA LYS A 15 20.54 -10.89 3.82
C LYS A 15 19.26 -10.71 3.01
N CYS A 16 18.60 -9.55 3.12
CA CYS A 16 17.42 -9.28 2.34
C CYS A 16 17.82 -8.99 0.89
N ILE A 17 17.23 -9.71 -0.05
CA ILE A 17 17.50 -9.57 -1.49
C ILE A 17 16.35 -8.91 -2.26
N GLY A 18 15.33 -8.40 -1.56
CA GLY A 18 14.21 -7.70 -2.20
C GLY A 18 13.40 -8.55 -3.19
N CYS A 19 13.31 -9.87 -3.01
CA CYS A 19 12.70 -10.77 -4.00
C CYS A 19 11.17 -10.88 -3.97
N HIS A 20 10.50 -10.26 -2.99
CA HIS A 20 9.03 -10.25 -2.82
C HIS A 20 8.35 -11.62 -2.63
N THR A 21 9.09 -12.73 -2.49
CA THR A 21 8.52 -14.07 -2.25
C THR A 21 7.62 -14.11 -1.00
N CYS A 22 8.00 -13.39 0.05
CA CYS A 22 7.23 -13.29 1.29
C CYS A 22 5.90 -12.53 1.10
N SER A 23 5.87 -11.56 0.18
CA SER A 23 4.66 -10.80 -0.19
C SER A 23 3.69 -11.68 -0.98
N VAL A 24 4.18 -12.40 -1.99
CA VAL A 24 3.36 -13.25 -2.87
C VAL A 24 2.76 -14.42 -2.11
N THR A 25 3.54 -15.12 -1.28
CA THR A 25 3.02 -16.24 -0.48
C THR A 25 1.93 -15.80 0.49
N CYS A 26 2.10 -14.64 1.14
CA CYS A 26 1.08 -14.05 2.00
C CYS A 26 -0.18 -13.67 1.21
N LYS A 27 -0.03 -13.01 0.06
CA LYS A 27 -1.13 -12.62 -0.84
C LYS A 27 -1.98 -13.83 -1.24
N GLN A 28 -1.33 -14.90 -1.71
CA GLN A 28 -2.03 -16.09 -2.19
C GLN A 28 -2.75 -16.85 -1.07
N ALA A 29 -2.18 -16.87 0.13
CA ALA A 29 -2.81 -17.55 1.26
C ALA A 29 -3.97 -16.75 1.87
N TRP A 30 -3.91 -15.40 1.85
CA TRP A 30 -4.77 -14.59 2.74
C TRP A 30 -5.59 -13.47 2.07
N THR A 31 -5.05 -12.79 1.06
CA THR A 31 -5.63 -11.54 0.50
C THR A 31 -5.83 -11.58 -1.02
N ASN A 32 -6.17 -12.76 -1.56
CA ASN A 32 -6.48 -12.98 -2.98
C ASN A 32 -7.98 -12.84 -3.32
N ARG A 33 -8.82 -12.38 -2.38
CA ARG A 33 -10.27 -12.21 -2.55
C ARG A 33 -10.61 -10.77 -2.91
N SER A 34 -11.73 -10.59 -3.61
CA SER A 34 -12.31 -9.27 -3.92
C SER A 34 -12.53 -8.44 -2.66
N GLY A 35 -12.18 -7.15 -2.72
CA GLY A 35 -12.11 -6.21 -1.61
C GLY A 35 -10.75 -6.19 -0.89
N THR A 36 -9.86 -7.13 -1.19
CA THR A 36 -8.51 -7.24 -0.58
C THR A 36 -7.39 -7.40 -1.59
N GLU A 37 -7.70 -7.37 -2.89
CA GLU A 37 -6.74 -7.48 -3.98
C GLU A 37 -5.66 -6.40 -3.90
N TYR A 38 -6.01 -5.19 -3.46
CA TYR A 38 -5.05 -4.10 -3.27
C TYR A 38 -4.22 -4.25 -1.98
N VAL A 39 -4.61 -5.13 -1.04
CA VAL A 39 -4.04 -5.24 0.32
C VAL A 39 -2.86 -6.21 0.38
N TRP A 40 -1.70 -5.73 0.78
CA TRP A 40 -0.50 -6.54 1.02
C TRP A 40 -0.16 -6.55 2.51
N PHE A 41 -0.57 -7.60 3.24
CA PHE A 41 -0.23 -7.73 4.67
C PHE A 41 1.28 -7.80 4.91
N ASN A 42 1.99 -8.47 4.00
CA ASN A 42 3.44 -8.46 3.93
C ASN A 42 3.84 -7.80 2.62
N ASN A 43 4.57 -6.69 2.70
CA ASN A 43 5.08 -5.95 1.57
C ASN A 43 6.59 -5.69 1.76
N VAL A 44 7.30 -5.51 0.65
CA VAL A 44 8.73 -5.17 0.63
C VAL A 44 8.86 -3.85 -0.11
N GLU A 45 9.69 -2.95 0.41
CA GLU A 45 9.87 -1.60 -0.12
C GLU A 45 11.34 -1.32 -0.37
N THR A 46 11.66 -0.67 -1.48
CA THR A 46 13.01 -0.18 -1.74
C THR A 46 13.25 1.14 -0.99
N ARG A 47 14.45 1.33 -0.44
CA ARG A 47 14.83 2.58 0.24
C ARG A 47 16.02 3.25 -0.47
N PRO A 48 16.00 4.60 -0.60
CA PRO A 48 14.92 5.52 -0.21
C PRO A 48 13.70 5.44 -1.15
N GLY A 49 12.49 5.63 -0.61
CA GLY A 49 11.22 5.46 -1.33
C GLY A 49 10.01 5.97 -0.53
N GLN A 50 8.83 6.03 -1.15
CA GLN A 50 7.59 6.49 -0.49
C GLN A 50 6.87 5.39 0.30
N GLY A 51 7.16 4.12 0.00
CA GLY A 51 6.55 2.97 0.65
C GLY A 51 5.07 2.76 0.30
N TYR A 52 4.41 1.89 1.06
CA TYR A 52 3.05 1.43 0.79
C TYR A 52 2.21 1.36 2.10
N PRO A 53 1.12 2.14 2.23
CA PRO A 53 0.70 3.23 1.35
C PRO A 53 1.75 4.35 1.29
N ARG A 54 1.70 5.16 0.25
CA ARG A 54 2.67 6.23 0.03
C ARG A 54 2.75 7.16 1.23
N THR A 55 3.96 7.49 1.65
CA THR A 55 4.27 8.39 2.77
C THR A 55 3.76 7.91 4.13
N TYR A 56 3.53 6.61 4.33
CA TYR A 56 2.95 6.08 5.59
C TYR A 56 3.75 6.47 6.85
N GLU A 57 5.04 6.79 6.71
CA GLU A 57 5.92 7.24 7.81
C GLU A 57 5.62 8.68 8.27
N ASP A 58 4.98 9.52 7.45
CA ASP A 58 4.61 10.88 7.81
C ASP A 58 3.44 10.91 8.82
N GLN A 59 3.80 10.95 10.10
CA GLN A 59 2.82 11.01 11.19
C GLN A 59 2.23 12.41 11.41
N GLU A 60 2.71 13.46 10.74
CA GLU A 60 2.04 14.76 10.74
C GLU A 60 0.81 14.73 9.84
N ARG A 61 0.92 14.07 8.70
CA ARG A 61 -0.18 13.74 7.79
C ARG A 61 -1.11 12.69 8.38
N TRP A 62 -0.62 11.49 8.67
CA TRP A 62 -1.42 10.28 8.96
C TRP A 62 -1.85 10.11 10.42
N ARG A 63 -1.17 10.81 11.34
CA ARG A 63 -1.53 10.81 12.77
C ARG A 63 -1.56 9.43 13.44
N GLY A 64 -0.77 8.48 12.96
CA GLY A 64 -0.60 7.17 13.58
C GLY A 64 0.16 7.22 14.92
N GLY A 65 0.05 6.13 15.69
CA GLY A 65 0.81 5.92 16.92
C GLY A 65 0.43 6.82 18.10
N TRP A 66 1.40 7.00 19.00
CA TRP A 66 1.24 7.69 20.28
C TRP A 66 2.13 8.93 20.38
N ILE A 67 1.71 9.90 21.19
CA ILE A 67 2.49 11.05 21.63
C ILE A 67 2.51 11.10 23.16
N ARG A 68 3.56 11.70 23.71
CA ARG A 68 3.68 11.96 25.15
C ARG A 68 3.20 13.37 25.45
N ASP A 69 2.22 13.51 26.34
CA ASP A 69 1.73 14.82 26.77
C ASP A 69 2.72 15.54 27.70
N LYS A 70 2.49 16.84 27.97
CA LYS A 70 3.33 17.63 28.90
C LYS A 70 3.41 17.05 30.31
N LYS A 71 2.46 16.18 30.70
CA LYS A 71 2.42 15.48 31.99
C LYS A 71 3.05 14.08 31.93
N GLY A 72 3.65 13.71 30.80
CA GLY A 72 4.33 12.43 30.60
C GLY A 72 3.43 11.24 30.23
N ARG A 73 2.14 11.45 29.99
CA ARG A 73 1.20 10.37 29.67
C ARG A 73 1.14 10.11 28.17
N LEU A 74 0.96 8.85 27.78
CA LEU A 74 0.72 8.47 26.38
C LEU A 74 -0.71 8.85 25.96
N ARG A 75 -0.81 9.47 24.79
CA ARG A 75 -2.07 9.80 24.12
C ARG A 75 -1.98 9.43 22.65
N LEU A 76 -3.10 9.01 22.05
CA LEU A 76 -3.15 8.76 20.61
C LEU A 76 -2.88 10.07 19.85
N ARG A 77 -2.06 10.01 18.82
CA ARG A 77 -1.72 11.17 17.99
C ARG A 77 -2.94 11.70 17.22
N ASP A 78 -3.81 10.80 16.77
CA ASP A 78 -5.08 11.11 16.09
C ASP A 78 -6.17 11.67 17.02
N GLY A 79 -5.95 11.63 18.34
CA GLY A 79 -6.86 12.19 19.32
C GLY A 79 -7.57 11.17 20.22
N GLY A 80 -8.23 11.71 21.25
CA GLY A 80 -8.92 10.91 22.27
C GLY A 80 -10.25 10.31 21.80
N ARG A 81 -10.93 9.58 22.70
CA ARG A 81 -12.21 8.90 22.42
C ARG A 81 -13.28 9.83 21.83
N ILE A 82 -13.43 11.04 22.38
CA ILE A 82 -14.42 12.04 21.90
C ILE A 82 -14.08 12.51 20.48
N GLN A 83 -12.81 12.82 20.19
CA GLN A 83 -12.40 13.27 18.85
C GLN A 83 -12.65 12.19 17.80
N LYS A 84 -12.41 10.92 18.13
CA LYS A 84 -12.73 9.79 17.25
C LYS A 84 -14.23 9.63 17.02
N LEU A 85 -15.05 9.78 18.07
CA LEU A 85 -16.50 9.69 17.95
C LEU A 85 -17.06 10.79 17.02
N LEU A 86 -16.55 12.02 17.13
CA LEU A 86 -16.95 13.13 16.25
C LEU A 86 -16.56 12.94 14.77
N ARG A 87 -15.64 12.01 14.47
CA ARG A 87 -15.15 11.71 13.12
C ARG A 87 -15.53 10.31 12.63
N ILE A 88 -16.46 9.64 13.31
CA ILE A 88 -16.83 8.24 12.97
C ILE A 88 -17.45 8.13 11.58
N PHE A 89 -18.22 9.13 11.16
CA PHE A 89 -18.90 9.15 9.86
C PHE A 89 -17.98 9.51 8.69
N ALA A 90 -16.86 10.17 8.98
CA ALA A 90 -15.86 10.53 8.00
C ALA A 90 -14.52 10.75 8.71
N ASN A 91 -13.58 9.82 8.53
CA ASN A 91 -12.25 9.95 9.08
C ASN A 91 -11.34 10.73 8.10
N PRO A 92 -10.97 11.99 8.40
CA PRO A 92 -10.16 12.81 7.50
C PRO A 92 -8.70 12.34 7.39
N LYS A 93 -8.28 11.38 8.23
CA LYS A 93 -6.93 10.83 8.27
C LYS A 93 -6.84 9.40 7.73
N LEU A 94 -7.95 8.86 7.25
CA LEU A 94 -7.98 7.55 6.59
C LEU A 94 -7.29 7.65 5.22
N PRO A 95 -6.26 6.83 4.92
CA PRO A 95 -5.72 6.75 3.58
C PRO A 95 -6.79 6.30 2.58
N VAL A 96 -6.84 6.94 1.43
CA VAL A 96 -7.75 6.55 0.34
C VAL A 96 -7.05 5.57 -0.60
N LEU A 97 -7.80 4.94 -1.50
CA LEU A 97 -7.25 3.98 -2.45
C LEU A 97 -6.08 4.54 -3.27
N GLY A 98 -6.16 5.82 -3.65
CA GLY A 98 -5.08 6.50 -4.35
C GLY A 98 -3.77 6.60 -3.56
N ASP A 99 -3.79 6.54 -2.23
CA ASP A 99 -2.57 6.49 -1.42
C ASP A 99 -1.89 5.11 -1.49
N TYR A 100 -2.66 4.06 -1.78
CA TYR A 100 -2.17 2.72 -2.10
C TYR A 100 -1.92 2.63 -3.61
N TYR A 101 -2.87 2.04 -4.34
CA TYR A 101 -3.00 2.01 -5.80
C TYR A 101 -4.41 1.50 -6.13
N GLU A 102 -4.91 1.83 -7.31
CA GLU A 102 -6.11 1.19 -7.82
C GLU A 102 -5.72 -0.19 -8.39
N PRO A 103 -6.25 -1.30 -7.85
CA PRO A 103 -5.93 -2.63 -8.36
C PRO A 103 -6.46 -2.78 -9.79
N TRP A 104 -5.68 -3.45 -10.64
CA TRP A 104 -6.02 -3.66 -12.04
C TRP A 104 -5.85 -5.12 -12.45
N THR A 105 -6.53 -5.48 -13.52
CA THR A 105 -6.33 -6.72 -14.28
C THR A 105 -6.15 -6.37 -15.76
N TYR A 106 -6.03 -7.37 -16.62
CA TYR A 106 -5.89 -7.18 -18.06
C TYR A 106 -6.95 -7.96 -18.83
N ASP A 107 -7.32 -7.42 -19.99
CA ASP A 107 -8.23 -8.05 -20.95
C ASP A 107 -7.52 -9.17 -21.72
N TYR A 108 -7.19 -10.26 -21.02
CA TYR A 108 -6.44 -11.38 -21.60
C TYR A 108 -7.22 -12.11 -22.70
N GLU A 109 -8.56 -12.11 -22.64
CA GLU A 109 -9.42 -12.76 -23.62
C GLU A 109 -9.30 -12.14 -25.02
N ASN A 110 -9.03 -10.83 -25.09
CA ASN A 110 -8.76 -10.15 -26.37
C ASN A 110 -7.57 -10.75 -27.13
N LEU A 111 -6.61 -11.38 -26.45
CA LEU A 111 -5.45 -12.00 -27.11
C LEU A 111 -5.81 -13.25 -27.93
N THR A 112 -6.92 -13.92 -27.61
CA THR A 112 -7.34 -15.17 -28.26
C THR A 112 -8.62 -15.02 -29.07
N THR A 113 -9.42 -13.99 -28.79
CA THR A 113 -10.75 -13.79 -29.39
C THR A 113 -10.85 -12.61 -30.35
N ALA A 114 -9.81 -11.75 -30.42
CA ALA A 114 -9.85 -10.58 -31.29
C ALA A 114 -10.09 -10.96 -32.75
N PRO A 115 -10.95 -10.20 -33.47
CA PRO A 115 -11.15 -10.39 -34.90
C PRO A 115 -9.87 -10.04 -35.67
N ALA A 116 -9.75 -10.58 -36.89
CA ALA A 116 -8.68 -10.19 -37.80
C ALA A 116 -8.73 -8.68 -38.08
N GLY A 117 -7.58 -8.02 -38.00
CA GLY A 117 -7.44 -6.59 -38.23
C GLY A 117 -5.99 -6.20 -38.50
N ASP A 118 -5.77 -4.92 -38.78
CA ASP A 118 -4.47 -4.41 -39.22
C ASP A 118 -3.44 -4.25 -38.09
N THR A 119 -3.88 -4.38 -36.83
CA THR A 119 -3.05 -4.22 -35.63
C THR A 119 -3.12 -5.45 -34.74
N PHE A 120 -2.00 -5.79 -34.09
CA PHE A 120 -1.95 -6.88 -33.12
C PHE A 120 -2.87 -6.60 -31.91
N PRO A 121 -3.63 -7.61 -31.44
CA PRO A 121 -4.40 -7.47 -30.22
C PRO A 121 -3.47 -7.31 -29.01
N THR A 122 -3.93 -6.56 -28.01
CA THR A 122 -3.21 -6.35 -26.75
C THR A 122 -4.14 -6.61 -25.57
N ALA A 123 -3.60 -7.03 -24.44
CA ALA A 123 -4.34 -7.13 -23.20
C ALA A 123 -4.32 -5.78 -22.49
N ALA A 124 -5.32 -4.94 -22.75
CA ALA A 124 -5.39 -3.61 -22.15
C ALA A 124 -5.72 -3.70 -20.64
N PRO A 125 -5.15 -2.83 -19.80
CA PRO A 125 -5.45 -2.80 -18.37
C PRO A 125 -6.87 -2.29 -18.11
N ARG A 126 -7.55 -2.95 -17.17
CA ARG A 126 -8.88 -2.60 -16.66
C ARG A 126 -8.85 -2.50 -15.14
N SER A 127 -9.62 -1.57 -14.59
CA SER A 127 -9.78 -1.45 -13.14
C SER A 127 -10.40 -2.74 -12.59
N ALA A 128 -9.79 -3.31 -11.54
CA ALA A 128 -10.38 -4.45 -10.83
C ALA A 128 -11.56 -4.02 -9.94
N ILE A 129 -11.80 -2.71 -9.80
CA ILE A 129 -12.92 -2.15 -9.04
C ILE A 129 -14.11 -1.84 -9.96
N SER A 130 -13.88 -1.08 -11.04
CA SER A 130 -14.95 -0.63 -11.93
C SER A 130 -15.10 -1.46 -13.20
N GLY A 131 -14.08 -2.21 -13.61
CA GLY A 131 -14.02 -2.90 -14.91
C GLY A 131 -13.71 -1.98 -16.11
N GLU A 132 -13.66 -0.67 -15.88
CA GLU A 132 -13.42 0.32 -16.92
C GLU A 132 -11.97 0.29 -17.42
N PRO A 133 -11.72 0.65 -18.69
CA PRO A 133 -10.38 0.87 -19.20
C PRO A 133 -9.63 1.92 -18.36
N MET A 134 -8.37 1.65 -18.04
CA MET A 134 -7.57 2.57 -17.23
C MET A 134 -6.14 2.70 -17.75
N LYS A 135 -5.42 3.72 -17.28
CA LYS A 135 -3.97 3.81 -17.43
C LYS A 135 -3.33 3.54 -16.07
N VAL A 136 -2.48 2.54 -15.99
CA VAL A 136 -1.73 2.24 -14.75
C VAL A 136 -0.75 3.39 -14.47
N SER A 137 -0.92 4.07 -13.34
CA SER A 137 -0.10 5.22 -12.94
C SER A 137 0.67 5.00 -11.65
N TRP A 138 0.33 3.96 -10.88
CA TRP A 138 1.01 3.61 -9.64
C TRP A 138 0.77 2.13 -9.29
N GLY A 139 1.56 1.59 -8.35
CA GLY A 139 1.44 0.22 -7.86
C GLY A 139 2.03 0.06 -6.45
N PRO A 140 1.87 -1.10 -5.82
CA PRO A 140 2.32 -1.34 -4.45
C PRO A 140 3.85 -1.36 -4.28
N ASN A 141 4.59 -1.44 -5.38
CA ASN A 141 6.05 -1.47 -5.42
C ASN A 141 6.56 -0.68 -6.64
N TRP A 142 6.06 0.54 -6.82
CA TRP A 142 6.30 1.35 -8.02
C TRP A 142 7.73 1.89 -8.13
N ASP A 143 8.36 2.17 -6.98
CA ASP A 143 9.73 2.69 -6.83
C ASP A 143 10.76 1.58 -6.55
N ASP A 144 10.47 0.35 -6.97
CA ASP A 144 11.37 -0.80 -6.87
C ASP A 144 12.73 -0.52 -7.51
N ASN A 145 13.81 -0.96 -6.87
CA ASN A 145 15.18 -0.79 -7.39
C ASN A 145 15.53 0.67 -7.78
N LEU A 146 15.01 1.62 -7.00
CA LEU A 146 15.20 3.07 -7.16
C LEU A 146 14.54 3.68 -8.41
N ALA A 147 13.57 2.99 -9.01
CA ALA A 147 12.87 3.46 -10.20
C ALA A 147 12.15 4.79 -9.93
N GLY A 148 12.63 5.87 -10.56
CA GLY A 148 12.08 7.22 -10.44
C GLY A 148 12.25 7.85 -9.05
N SER A 149 13.08 7.27 -8.16
CA SER A 149 13.22 7.75 -6.79
C SER A 149 13.69 9.21 -6.71
N SER A 150 14.51 9.68 -7.64
CA SER A 150 14.95 11.09 -7.70
C SER A 150 13.77 12.06 -7.80
N GLU A 151 12.84 11.77 -8.71
CA GLU A 151 11.66 12.59 -8.99
C GLU A 151 10.60 12.42 -7.89
N ILE A 152 10.36 11.16 -7.50
CA ILE A 152 9.34 10.76 -6.51
C ILE A 152 9.65 11.35 -5.14
N LEU A 153 10.94 11.42 -4.75
CA LEU A 153 11.36 11.96 -3.46
C LEU A 153 11.52 13.49 -3.50
N ALA A 154 11.87 14.09 -4.63
CA ALA A 154 11.94 15.55 -4.77
C ALA A 154 10.58 16.21 -4.50
N GLY A 155 9.48 15.57 -4.90
CA GLY A 155 8.11 16.04 -4.63
C GLY A 155 7.64 15.90 -3.16
N THR A 156 8.41 15.22 -2.30
CA THR A 156 8.10 15.09 -0.85
C THR A 156 8.80 16.12 0.04
N ARG A 157 9.62 17.02 -0.54
CA ARG A 157 10.32 18.09 0.21
C ARG A 157 9.63 19.46 0.17
N SER A 158 8.39 19.57 -0.31
CA SER A 158 7.61 20.81 -0.33
C SER A 158 6.50 20.82 0.70
#